data_AF-A0A2G9I041-F1
#
_entry.id   AF-A0A2G9I041-F1
#
_cell.length_a   1.000
_cell.length_b   1.000
_cell.length_c   1.000
_cell.angle_alpha   90.00
_cell.angle_beta   90.00
_cell.angle_gamma   90.00
#
_symmetry.space_group_name_H-M   'P 1'
#
loop_
_entity.id
_entity.type
_entity.pdbx_description
1 polymer ?
#
loop_
_entity_poly.entity_id
_entity_poly.type
_entity_poly.pdbx_seq_one_letter_code
_entity_poly.pdbx_strand_id
1 'polypeptide(L)'
;MFLPANVQTNIDRIQNRINSSANTLSSKTEDNSEKIKNLIEAVRLALIILSAVMLLLTFLGFVFSLFGMQFLVYILVITGWILVTGTFILCGIFLLLHNVTGDTCVAMNQWVQNPTAHTALDDILPCVDNATAQETLTRSKEVTSQLVNLMNTVINNVSNNNFPPNFGPFYYNQSGPPVPNICNPFNSDLTDRTCAPGEVDLNNATQAWRGYVCQTSGNGICVTRGRLTPAMYGQMTAGVNVSYGLYRYGPFLVNLEDCSFVRQTFSDIHATYCPGLRRYSRWIYIGLVMVATAVMLSLVFWVIYGRERRHRVYTKQRTPGGFAGDKPS
;
A
#
# COMPACT_ATOMS: atom_id res chain seq x y z
N MET A 1 -34.69 -24.05 8.49
CA MET A 1 -33.53 -23.90 9.39
C MET A 1 -33.06 -22.46 9.23
N PHE A 2 -33.28 -21.59 10.21
CA PHE A 2 -32.80 -20.21 10.15
C PHE A 2 -31.43 -20.18 10.83
N LEU A 3 -30.46 -19.49 10.24
CA LEU A 3 -29.25 -19.09 10.98
C LEU A 3 -29.71 -18.28 12.20
N PRO A 4 -29.30 -18.65 13.42
CA PRO A 4 -29.74 -17.95 14.61
C PRO A 4 -29.26 -16.49 14.56
N ALA A 5 -30.10 -15.57 15.04
CA ALA A 5 -29.89 -14.13 14.87
C ALA A 5 -28.52 -13.65 15.36
N ASN A 6 -27.94 -14.32 16.36
CA ASN A 6 -26.59 -14.04 16.86
C ASN A 6 -25.49 -14.24 15.80
N VAL A 7 -25.61 -15.24 14.91
CA VAL A 7 -24.65 -15.51 13.84
C VAL A 7 -24.74 -14.41 12.77
N GLN A 8 -25.96 -13.99 12.44
CA GLN A 8 -26.18 -12.92 11.47
C GLN A 8 -25.60 -11.58 11.97
N THR A 9 -25.86 -11.22 13.23
CA THR A 9 -25.29 -10.00 13.84
C THR A 9 -23.75 -10.04 13.91
N ASN A 10 -23.16 -11.21 14.13
CA ASN A 10 -21.71 -11.36 14.15
C ASN A 10 -21.08 -11.18 12.75
N ILE A 11 -21.72 -11.71 11.71
CA ILE A 11 -21.28 -11.53 10.31
C ILE A 11 -21.34 -10.04 9.94
N ASP A 12 -22.44 -9.36 10.25
CA ASP A 12 -22.59 -7.92 9.96
C ASP A 12 -21.54 -7.08 10.71
N ARG A 13 -21.22 -7.46 11.96
CA ARG A 13 -20.18 -6.80 12.75
C ARG A 13 -18.78 -7.02 12.16
N ILE A 14 -18.48 -8.22 11.69
CA ILE A 14 -17.20 -8.54 11.04
C ILE A 14 -17.09 -7.80 9.71
N GLN A 15 -18.13 -7.82 8.88
CA GLN A 15 -18.17 -7.11 7.60
C GLN A 15 -17.94 -5.60 7.79
N ASN A 16 -18.63 -4.99 8.77
CA ASN A 16 -18.45 -3.58 9.08
C ASN A 16 -17.03 -3.26 9.57
N ARG A 17 -16.44 -4.14 10.41
CA ARG A 17 -15.05 -3.98 10.86
C ARG A 17 -14.07 -4.09 9.70
N ILE A 18 -14.19 -5.12 8.86
CA ILE A 18 -13.35 -5.32 7.68
C ILE A 18 -13.44 -4.11 6.75
N ASN A 19 -14.64 -3.65 6.42
CA ASN A 19 -14.83 -2.47 5.58
C ASN A 19 -14.22 -1.22 6.22
N SER A 20 -14.40 -1.02 7.53
CA SER A 20 -13.83 0.14 8.22
C SER A 20 -12.30 0.11 8.24
N SER A 21 -11.70 -1.06 8.50
CA SER A 21 -10.25 -1.26 8.53
C SER A 21 -9.65 -1.13 7.14
N ALA A 22 -10.27 -1.75 6.12
CA ALA A 22 -9.84 -1.65 4.74
C ALA A 22 -9.91 -0.20 4.22
N ASN A 23 -11.01 0.51 4.48
CA ASN A 23 -11.16 1.90 4.07
C ASN A 23 -10.16 2.81 4.79
N THR A 24 -9.94 2.60 6.09
CA THR A 24 -8.95 3.38 6.87
C THR A 24 -7.53 3.11 6.40
N LEU A 25 -7.19 1.85 6.11
CA LEU A 25 -5.87 1.50 5.61
C LEU A 25 -5.66 2.06 4.20
N SER A 26 -6.66 1.93 3.31
CA SER A 26 -6.62 2.47 1.95
C SER A 26 -6.45 3.99 1.97
N SER A 27 -7.28 4.71 2.72
CA SER A 27 -7.21 6.17 2.79
C SER A 27 -5.90 6.65 3.39
N LYS A 28 -5.45 6.06 4.51
CA LYS A 28 -4.15 6.42 5.11
C LYS A 28 -2.98 6.08 4.19
N THR A 29 -3.03 4.98 3.46
CA THR A 29 -1.96 4.59 2.53
C THR A 29 -1.92 5.53 1.32
N GLU A 30 -3.08 5.91 0.80
CA GLU A 30 -3.21 6.88 -0.29
C GLU A 30 -2.69 8.25 0.13
N ASP A 31 -3.16 8.78 1.26
CA ASP A 31 -2.74 10.06 1.83
C ASP A 31 -1.22 10.10 2.08
N ASN A 32 -0.65 9.02 2.62
CA ASN A 32 0.78 8.93 2.89
C ASN A 32 1.60 8.83 1.61
N SER A 33 1.15 8.02 0.65
CA SER A 33 1.78 7.89 -0.66
C SER A 33 1.80 9.24 -1.39
N GLU A 34 0.68 9.97 -1.39
CA GLU A 34 0.59 11.29 -2.02
C GLU A 34 1.54 12.29 -1.36
N LYS A 35 1.55 12.37 -0.02
CA LYS A 35 2.48 13.24 0.73
C LYS A 35 3.95 12.94 0.41
N ILE A 36 4.33 11.66 0.34
CA ILE A 36 5.70 11.24 0.03
C ILE A 36 6.07 11.65 -1.40
N LYS A 37 5.20 11.39 -2.38
CA LYS A 37 5.44 11.78 -3.78
C LYS A 37 5.60 13.29 -3.91
N ASN A 38 4.70 14.06 -3.31
CA ASN A 38 4.75 15.52 -3.34
C ASN A 38 6.04 16.05 -2.71
N LEU A 39 6.51 15.47 -1.61
CA LEU A 39 7.78 15.84 -0.98
C LEU A 39 8.97 15.54 -1.90
N ILE A 40 9.03 14.35 -2.50
CA ILE A 40 10.13 13.95 -3.39
C ILE A 40 10.17 14.85 -4.63
N GLU A 41 9.01 15.17 -5.22
CA GLU A 41 8.92 16.08 -6.37
C GLU A 41 9.34 17.50 -6.01
N ALA A 42 8.91 18.02 -4.86
CA ALA A 42 9.32 19.33 -4.38
C ALA A 42 10.85 19.40 -4.17
N VAL A 43 11.45 18.37 -3.59
CA VAL A 43 12.90 18.30 -3.38
C VAL A 43 13.65 18.20 -4.72
N ARG A 44 13.15 17.40 -5.67
CA ARG A 44 13.74 17.29 -7.02
C ARG A 44 13.70 18.65 -7.74
N LEU A 45 12.57 19.33 -7.69
CA LEU A 45 12.41 20.68 -8.25
C LEU A 45 13.40 21.66 -7.59
N ALA A 46 13.52 21.64 -6.27
CA ALA A 46 14.44 22.50 -5.53
C ALA A 46 15.90 22.29 -5.96
N LEU A 47 16.34 21.04 -6.12
CA LEU A 47 17.70 20.72 -6.59
C LEU A 47 17.96 21.24 -8.02
N ILE A 48 16.98 21.11 -8.92
CA ILE A 48 17.10 21.62 -10.30
C ILE A 48 17.21 23.15 -10.29
N ILE A 49 16.30 23.84 -9.57
CA ILE A 49 16.32 25.31 -9.46
C ILE A 49 17.66 25.78 -8.89
N LEU A 50 18.14 25.13 -7.83
CA LEU A 50 19.41 25.47 -7.19
C LEU A 50 20.57 25.38 -8.19
N SER A 51 20.65 24.29 -8.96
CA SER A 51 21.68 24.11 -9.97
C SER A 51 21.64 25.20 -11.06
N ALA A 52 20.44 25.55 -11.55
CA ALA A 52 20.26 26.55 -12.59
C ALA A 52 20.60 27.96 -12.09
N VAL A 53 20.12 28.33 -10.89
CA VAL A 53 20.40 29.64 -10.29
C VAL A 53 21.90 29.78 -10.00
N MET A 54 22.57 28.73 -9.52
CA MET A 54 24.01 28.79 -9.32
C MET A 54 24.77 29.03 -10.62
N LEU A 55 24.45 28.32 -11.70
CA LEU A 55 25.06 28.56 -13.01
C LEU A 55 24.84 30.01 -13.46
N LEU A 56 23.62 30.54 -13.33
CA LEU A 56 23.31 31.93 -13.65
C LEU A 56 24.14 32.92 -12.82
N LEU A 57 24.25 32.70 -11.51
CA LEU A 57 25.04 33.55 -10.61
C LEU A 57 26.52 33.52 -10.97
N THR A 58 27.08 32.36 -11.32
CA THR A 58 28.49 32.29 -11.76
C THR A 58 28.73 33.07 -13.04
N PHE A 59 27.81 32.99 -14.01
CA PHE A 59 27.89 33.75 -15.26
C PHE A 59 27.77 35.26 -15.03
N LEU A 60 26.74 35.70 -14.31
CA LEU A 60 26.52 37.12 -13.99
C LEU A 60 27.66 37.69 -13.15
N GLY A 61 28.17 36.91 -12.19
CA GLY A 61 29.32 37.29 -11.39
C GLY A 61 30.54 37.55 -12.28
N PHE A 62 30.87 36.61 -13.17
CA PHE A 62 31.99 36.79 -14.08
C PHE A 62 31.86 38.07 -14.93
N VAL A 63 30.68 38.28 -15.55
CA VAL A 63 30.39 39.45 -16.39
C VAL A 63 30.51 40.76 -15.59
N PHE A 64 29.90 40.85 -14.41
CA PHE A 64 29.92 42.09 -13.61
C PHE A 64 31.29 42.39 -12.99
N SER A 65 32.11 41.37 -12.74
CA SER A 65 33.50 41.55 -12.29
C SER A 65 34.34 42.28 -13.34
N LEU A 66 34.13 41.96 -14.63
CA LEU A 66 34.78 42.64 -15.76
C LEU A 66 34.32 44.10 -15.89
N PHE A 67 33.01 44.35 -15.87
CA PHE A 67 32.45 45.70 -16.01
C PHE A 67 32.60 46.59 -14.76
N GLY A 68 32.92 46.01 -13.59
CA GLY A 68 33.19 46.77 -12.37
C GLY A 68 31.95 47.43 -11.73
N MET A 69 30.76 46.91 -12.01
CA MET A 69 29.49 47.47 -11.51
C MET A 69 29.24 47.10 -10.04
N GLN A 70 29.55 48.02 -9.12
CA GLN A 70 29.57 47.74 -7.67
C GLN A 70 28.21 47.39 -7.06
N PHE A 71 27.12 48.02 -7.52
CA PHE A 71 25.77 47.77 -6.98
C PHE A 71 25.27 46.34 -7.26
N LEU A 72 25.47 45.86 -8.49
CA LEU A 72 25.05 44.53 -8.92
C LEU A 72 25.84 43.41 -8.22
N VAL A 73 27.13 43.64 -7.94
CA VAL A 73 27.95 42.72 -7.16
C VAL A 73 27.40 42.54 -5.75
N TYR A 74 26.92 43.62 -5.11
CA TYR A 74 26.35 43.55 -3.76
C TYR A 74 25.05 42.72 -3.73
N ILE A 75 24.20 42.89 -4.74
CA ILE A 75 22.97 42.08 -4.89
C ILE A 75 23.32 40.60 -5.07
N LEU A 76 24.31 40.27 -5.92
CA LEU A 76 24.76 38.88 -6.13
C LEU A 76 25.32 38.23 -4.87
N VAL A 77 26.00 38.99 -4.01
CA VAL A 77 26.51 38.48 -2.74
C VAL A 77 25.36 38.16 -1.79
N ILE A 78 24.36 39.05 -1.68
CA ILE A 78 23.17 38.81 -0.84
C ILE A 78 22.40 37.58 -1.31
N THR A 79 22.14 37.46 -2.62
CA THR A 79 21.44 36.30 -3.19
C THR A 79 22.25 35.01 -3.02
N GLY A 80 23.58 35.08 -3.17
CA GLY A 80 24.49 33.97 -2.91
C GLY A 80 24.41 33.45 -1.48
N TRP A 81 24.39 34.34 -0.48
CA TRP A 81 24.24 33.92 0.93
C TRP A 81 22.88 33.29 1.22
N ILE A 82 21.79 33.77 0.60
CA ILE A 82 20.46 33.14 0.70
C ILE A 82 20.48 31.72 0.10
N LEU A 83 21.18 31.51 -1.00
CA LEU A 83 21.32 30.16 -1.57
C LEU A 83 22.15 29.25 -0.67
N VAL A 84 23.22 29.76 -0.07
CA VAL A 84 24.03 28.99 0.89
C VAL A 84 23.17 28.51 2.05
N THR A 85 22.35 29.38 2.67
CA THR A 85 21.44 28.96 3.74
C THR A 85 20.43 27.92 3.27
N GLY A 86 19.84 28.09 2.08
CA GLY A 86 18.97 27.09 1.46
C GLY A 86 19.64 25.74 1.22
N THR A 87 20.88 25.71 0.71
CA THR A 87 21.65 24.46 0.49
C THR A 87 21.92 23.71 1.79
N PHE A 88 22.20 24.41 2.90
CA PHE A 88 22.42 23.78 4.20
C PHE A 88 21.13 23.16 4.78
N ILE A 89 19.98 23.83 4.60
CA ILE A 89 18.68 23.27 5.01
C ILE A 89 18.39 22.00 4.22
N LEU A 90 18.53 22.03 2.90
CA LEU A 90 18.35 20.84 2.05
C LEU A 90 19.32 19.71 2.44
N CYS A 91 20.58 20.05 2.73
CA CYS A 91 21.58 19.12 3.20
C CYS A 91 21.15 18.40 4.50
N GLY A 92 20.61 19.15 5.47
CA GLY A 92 20.06 18.59 6.71
C GLY A 92 18.90 17.60 6.45
N ILE A 93 17.98 17.96 5.54
CA ILE A 93 16.86 17.08 5.15
C ILE A 93 17.40 15.77 4.53
N PHE A 94 18.37 15.84 3.62
CA PHE A 94 18.96 14.65 2.99
C PHE A 94 19.74 13.77 3.98
N LEU A 95 20.36 14.35 5.01
CA LEU A 95 20.97 13.60 6.10
C LEU A 95 19.94 12.78 6.87
N LEU A 96 18.82 13.41 7.25
CA LEU A 96 17.72 12.73 7.92
C LEU A 96 17.16 11.61 7.04
N LEU A 97 16.91 11.89 5.75
CA LEU A 97 16.45 10.87 4.81
C LEU A 97 17.43 9.71 4.66
N HIS A 98 18.74 9.97 4.66
CA HIS A 98 19.76 8.93 4.59
C HIS A 98 19.69 7.99 5.80
N ASN A 99 19.59 8.56 7.01
CA ASN A 99 19.49 7.78 8.24
C ASN A 99 18.17 7.01 8.31
N VAL A 100 17.03 7.67 8.08
CA VAL A 100 15.72 7.03 8.07
C VAL A 100 15.67 5.89 7.07
N THR A 101 16.18 6.09 5.84
CA THR A 101 16.22 5.01 4.85
C THR A 101 17.09 3.86 5.31
N GLY A 102 18.25 4.14 5.93
CA GLY A 102 19.12 3.12 6.49
C GLY A 102 18.41 2.29 7.57
N ASP A 103 17.79 2.96 8.53
CA ASP A 103 17.08 2.34 9.65
C ASP A 103 15.87 1.53 9.16
N THR A 104 15.07 2.08 8.24
CA THR A 104 13.95 1.37 7.62
C THR A 104 14.43 0.12 6.87
N CYS A 105 15.51 0.21 6.10
CA CYS A 105 16.06 -0.93 5.38
C CYS A 105 16.57 -2.04 6.31
N VAL A 106 17.19 -1.68 7.44
CA VAL A 106 17.64 -2.65 8.45
C VAL A 106 16.43 -3.28 9.16
N ALA A 107 15.44 -2.47 9.55
CA ALA A 107 14.22 -2.95 10.20
C ALA A 107 13.44 -3.92 9.30
N MET A 108 13.29 -3.61 8.00
CA MET A 108 12.65 -4.49 7.02
C MET A 108 13.38 -5.84 6.93
N ASN A 109 14.71 -5.85 6.86
CA ASN A 109 15.48 -7.08 6.80
C ASN A 109 15.43 -7.89 8.12
N GLN A 110 15.49 -7.22 9.28
CA GLN A 110 15.36 -7.89 10.58
C GLN A 110 14.00 -8.56 10.74
N TRP A 111 12.93 -7.90 10.28
CA TRP A 111 11.58 -8.46 10.29
C TRP A 111 11.46 -9.69 9.39
N VAL A 112 12.02 -9.64 8.17
CA VAL A 112 12.03 -10.78 7.24
C VAL A 112 12.77 -11.98 7.85
N GLN A 113 13.86 -11.75 8.58
CA GLN A 113 14.66 -12.82 9.19
C GLN A 113 14.03 -13.39 10.46
N ASN A 114 13.31 -12.58 11.25
CA ASN A 114 12.74 -12.98 12.53
C ASN A 114 11.26 -12.58 12.64
N PRO A 115 10.34 -13.25 11.93
CA PRO A 115 8.94 -12.87 11.86
C PRO A 115 8.16 -13.08 13.16
N THR A 116 8.66 -13.91 14.08
CA THR A 116 8.00 -14.23 15.37
C THR A 116 8.51 -13.40 16.54
N ALA A 117 9.47 -12.50 16.31
CA ALA A 117 9.92 -11.56 17.33
C ALA A 117 8.98 -10.35 17.30
N HIS A 118 8.47 -9.93 18.46
CA HIS A 118 7.69 -8.69 18.56
C HIS A 118 8.53 -7.52 18.03
N THR A 119 8.11 -7.01 16.88
CA THR A 119 8.70 -5.85 16.24
C THR A 119 7.63 -4.79 16.09
N ALA A 120 8.02 -3.53 15.88
CA ALA A 120 7.08 -2.44 15.61
C ALA A 120 6.19 -2.67 14.36
N LEU A 121 6.50 -3.69 13.53
CA LEU A 121 5.75 -4.05 12.33
C LEU A 121 4.71 -5.15 12.57
N ASP A 122 4.87 -5.94 13.63
CA ASP A 122 3.96 -7.00 14.10
C ASP A 122 2.61 -6.42 14.56
N ASP A 123 2.63 -5.23 15.18
CA ASP A 123 1.43 -4.50 15.61
C ASP A 123 0.55 -4.00 14.45
N ILE A 124 1.10 -3.92 13.22
CA ILE A 124 0.41 -3.40 12.03
C ILE A 124 -0.02 -4.55 11.10
N LEU A 125 0.74 -5.64 11.07
CA LEU A 125 0.49 -6.83 10.24
C LEU A 125 0.47 -8.05 11.17
N PRO A 126 -0.70 -8.49 11.65
CA PRO A 126 -0.81 -9.65 12.54
C PRO A 126 -0.59 -10.92 11.72
N CYS A 127 0.68 -11.22 11.46
CA CYS A 127 1.11 -12.39 10.72
C CYS A 127 1.13 -13.59 11.66
N VAL A 128 0.55 -14.70 11.25
CA VAL A 128 0.66 -15.98 11.95
C VAL A 128 1.76 -16.82 11.30
N ASP A 129 2.23 -17.84 11.99
CA ASP A 129 3.19 -18.78 11.41
C ASP A 129 2.51 -19.69 10.38
N ASN A 130 3.31 -20.22 9.45
CA ASN A 130 2.84 -21.11 8.38
C ASN A 130 2.10 -22.36 8.91
N ALA A 131 2.46 -22.89 10.09
CA ALA A 131 1.76 -24.07 10.62
C ALA A 131 0.34 -23.71 11.06
N THR A 132 0.17 -22.59 11.78
CA THR A 132 -1.14 -22.04 12.14
C THR A 132 -1.95 -21.68 10.89
N ALA A 133 -1.34 -21.04 9.89
CA ALA A 133 -2.01 -20.69 8.63
C ALA A 133 -2.50 -21.95 7.88
N GLN A 134 -1.70 -23.01 7.84
CA GLN A 134 -2.07 -24.29 7.22
C GLN A 134 -3.16 -25.04 8.01
N GLU A 135 -3.17 -24.91 9.34
CA GLU A 135 -4.26 -25.40 10.17
C GLU A 135 -5.56 -24.64 9.83
N THR A 136 -5.52 -23.31 9.73
CA THR A 136 -6.67 -22.49 9.32
C THR A 136 -7.19 -22.90 7.93
N LEU A 137 -6.30 -23.17 6.97
CA LEU A 137 -6.69 -23.68 5.65
C LEU A 137 -7.42 -25.02 5.76
N THR A 138 -6.87 -25.94 6.55
CA THR A 138 -7.44 -27.28 6.76
C THR A 138 -8.83 -27.18 7.39
N ARG A 139 -9.01 -26.29 8.38
CA ARG A 139 -10.31 -26.00 8.99
C ARG A 139 -11.29 -25.39 8.00
N SER A 140 -10.83 -24.49 7.13
CA SER A 140 -11.67 -23.91 6.07
C SER A 140 -12.16 -24.98 5.08
N LYS A 141 -11.28 -25.90 4.67
CA LYS A 141 -11.65 -27.06 3.82
C LYS A 141 -12.65 -27.97 4.52
N GLU A 142 -12.44 -28.26 5.80
CA GLU A 142 -13.34 -29.07 6.63
C GLU A 142 -14.74 -28.46 6.72
N VAL A 143 -14.85 -27.17 7.06
CA VAL A 143 -16.13 -26.45 7.13
C VAL A 143 -16.84 -26.44 5.78
N THR A 144 -16.10 -26.22 4.69
CA THR A 144 -16.66 -26.26 3.32
C THR A 144 -17.23 -27.64 3.00
N SER A 145 -16.47 -28.71 3.27
CA SER A 145 -16.90 -30.09 3.03
C SER A 145 -18.12 -30.47 3.86
N GLN A 146 -18.13 -30.11 5.15
CA GLN A 146 -19.27 -30.36 6.04
C GLN A 146 -20.52 -29.62 5.57
N LEU A 147 -20.40 -28.35 5.19
CA LEU A 147 -21.53 -27.54 4.74
C LEU A 147 -22.14 -28.10 3.44
N VAL A 148 -21.31 -28.52 2.48
CA VAL A 148 -21.78 -29.19 1.26
C VAL A 148 -22.47 -30.52 1.55
N ASN A 149 -21.90 -31.34 2.44
CA ASN A 149 -22.50 -32.62 2.82
C ASN A 149 -23.85 -32.43 3.54
N LEU A 150 -23.98 -31.41 4.38
CA LEU A 150 -25.26 -31.06 5.02
C LEU A 150 -26.31 -30.65 3.97
N MET A 151 -25.93 -29.83 2.98
CA MET A 151 -26.84 -29.46 1.91
C MET A 151 -27.27 -30.66 1.06
N ASN A 152 -26.35 -31.55 0.70
CA ASN A 152 -26.67 -32.79 -0.02
C ASN A 152 -27.55 -33.73 0.81
N THR A 153 -27.37 -33.76 2.14
CA THR A 153 -28.25 -34.52 3.05
C THR A 153 -29.67 -33.97 3.01
N VAL A 154 -29.84 -32.65 3.01
CA VAL A 154 -31.16 -32.01 2.85
C VAL A 154 -31.77 -32.32 1.48
N ILE A 155 -30.97 -32.25 0.40
CA ILE A 155 -31.45 -32.57 -0.95
C ILE A 155 -31.98 -34.00 -1.02
N ASN A 156 -31.18 -34.98 -0.59
CA ASN A 156 -31.54 -36.38 -0.73
C ASN A 156 -32.64 -36.81 0.24
N ASN A 157 -32.56 -36.41 1.51
CA ASN A 157 -33.46 -36.91 2.55
C ASN A 157 -34.73 -36.07 2.70
N VAL A 158 -34.71 -34.78 2.32
CA VAL A 158 -35.87 -33.89 2.45
C VAL A 158 -36.47 -33.56 1.09
N SER A 159 -35.68 -33.04 0.16
CA SER A 159 -36.22 -32.50 -1.11
C SER A 159 -36.55 -33.54 -2.16
N ASN A 160 -35.75 -34.60 -2.24
CA ASN A 160 -35.92 -35.70 -3.19
C ASN A 160 -36.72 -36.86 -2.59
N ASN A 161 -37.00 -36.85 -1.28
CA ASN A 161 -37.76 -37.88 -0.61
C ASN A 161 -39.25 -37.53 -0.54
N ASN A 162 -40.10 -38.46 -1.00
CA ASN A 162 -41.54 -38.27 -1.04
C ASN A 162 -42.16 -38.68 0.30
N PHE A 163 -42.42 -37.71 1.18
CA PHE A 163 -43.08 -37.97 2.46
C PHE A 163 -44.59 -38.21 2.29
N PRO A 164 -45.21 -39.07 3.12
CA PRO A 164 -46.65 -39.23 3.15
C PRO A 164 -47.35 -38.03 3.83
N PRO A 165 -48.65 -37.76 3.53
CA PRO A 165 -49.38 -36.61 4.06
C PRO A 165 -49.44 -36.52 5.59
N ASN A 166 -49.30 -37.65 6.28
CA ASN A 166 -49.36 -37.75 7.73
C ASN A 166 -48.03 -37.35 8.42
N PHE A 167 -46.98 -37.04 7.63
CA PHE A 167 -45.64 -36.70 8.11
C PHE A 167 -45.38 -35.18 8.06
N GLY A 168 -46.24 -34.39 8.72
CA GLY A 168 -45.92 -32.97 9.00
C GLY A 168 -44.76 -32.90 10.00
N PRO A 169 -43.78 -31.97 9.90
CA PRO A 169 -43.65 -30.77 9.05
C PRO A 169 -42.88 -30.95 7.72
N PHE A 170 -42.51 -32.19 7.35
CA PHE A 170 -41.69 -32.48 6.17
C PHE A 170 -42.51 -32.79 4.90
N TYR A 171 -43.81 -33.01 5.05
CA TYR A 171 -44.73 -33.16 3.94
C TYR A 171 -45.02 -31.82 3.23
N TYR A 172 -44.69 -31.75 1.94
CA TYR A 172 -45.13 -30.71 1.02
C TYR A 172 -45.33 -31.31 -0.37
N ASN A 173 -46.19 -30.72 -1.21
CA ASN A 173 -46.54 -31.27 -2.52
C ASN A 173 -45.36 -31.15 -3.51
N GLN A 174 -44.50 -32.16 -3.51
CA GLN A 174 -43.30 -32.24 -4.34
C GLN A 174 -43.66 -32.74 -5.75
N SER A 175 -44.00 -31.82 -6.65
CA SER A 175 -44.25 -32.15 -8.05
C SER A 175 -43.10 -31.62 -8.92
N GLY A 176 -42.05 -32.39 -9.19
CA GLY A 176 -40.93 -31.92 -10.02
C GLY A 176 -39.77 -32.91 -10.17
N PRO A 177 -38.83 -32.67 -11.11
CA PRO A 177 -37.62 -33.48 -11.23
C PRO A 177 -36.77 -33.40 -9.96
N PRO A 178 -35.99 -34.45 -9.63
CA PRO A 178 -35.12 -34.47 -8.46
C PRO A 178 -34.10 -33.33 -8.54
N VAL A 179 -33.89 -32.65 -7.42
CA VAL A 179 -32.89 -31.59 -7.29
C VAL A 179 -31.51 -32.24 -7.36
N PRO A 180 -30.60 -31.75 -8.22
CA PRO A 180 -29.26 -32.30 -8.31
C PRO A 180 -28.43 -31.93 -7.08
N ASN A 181 -27.55 -32.85 -6.66
CA ASN A 181 -26.62 -32.63 -5.56
C ASN A 181 -25.54 -31.60 -5.94
N ILE A 182 -24.98 -30.93 -4.93
CA ILE A 182 -23.80 -30.09 -5.10
C ILE A 182 -22.57 -30.98 -5.10
N CYS A 183 -21.61 -30.64 -5.94
CA CYS A 183 -20.28 -31.19 -5.85
C CYS A 183 -19.58 -30.76 -4.56
N ASN A 184 -19.12 -31.74 -3.77
CA ASN A 184 -18.13 -31.48 -2.75
C ASN A 184 -16.74 -31.40 -3.43
N PRO A 185 -16.04 -30.26 -3.33
CA PRO A 185 -14.71 -30.11 -3.94
C PRO A 185 -13.64 -30.92 -3.21
N PHE A 186 -13.95 -31.53 -2.06
CA PHE A 186 -13.00 -32.28 -1.24
C PHE A 186 -13.44 -33.73 -1.00
N ASN A 187 -12.45 -34.61 -0.88
CA ASN A 187 -12.62 -35.98 -0.38
C ASN A 187 -12.70 -35.99 1.17
N SER A 188 -12.95 -37.17 1.75
CA SER A 188 -13.00 -37.34 3.21
C SER A 188 -11.67 -37.04 3.92
N ASP A 189 -10.56 -37.14 3.19
CA ASP A 189 -9.21 -36.78 3.64
C ASP A 189 -8.84 -35.32 3.31
N LEU A 190 -9.80 -34.49 2.87
CA LEU A 190 -9.65 -33.08 2.49
C LEU A 190 -8.76 -32.83 1.25
N THR A 191 -8.43 -33.88 0.49
CA THR A 191 -7.79 -33.75 -0.83
C THR A 191 -8.79 -33.26 -1.87
N ASP A 192 -8.30 -32.57 -2.91
CA ASP A 192 -9.16 -32.02 -3.94
C ASP A 192 -9.81 -33.15 -4.76
N ARG A 193 -11.11 -33.01 -5.03
CA ARG A 193 -11.95 -34.01 -5.68
C ARG A 193 -12.55 -33.46 -6.96
N THR A 194 -12.53 -34.26 -8.03
CA THR A 194 -13.31 -33.97 -9.24
C THR A 194 -14.77 -34.39 -9.06
N CYS A 195 -15.69 -33.52 -9.43
CA CYS A 195 -17.12 -33.74 -9.30
C CYS A 195 -17.60 -34.92 -10.15
N ALA A 196 -18.54 -35.70 -9.61
CA ALA A 196 -19.16 -36.81 -10.33
C ALA A 196 -20.20 -36.31 -11.36
N PRO A 197 -20.48 -37.07 -12.43
CA PRO A 197 -21.54 -36.74 -13.38
C PRO A 197 -22.90 -36.58 -12.67
N GLY A 198 -23.57 -35.44 -12.88
CA GLY A 198 -24.86 -35.12 -12.24
C GLY A 198 -24.76 -34.28 -10.97
N GLU A 199 -23.55 -34.02 -10.45
CA GLU A 199 -23.30 -33.02 -9.42
C GLU A 199 -23.17 -31.62 -10.04
N VAL A 200 -23.63 -30.60 -9.31
CA VAL A 200 -23.51 -29.19 -9.71
C VAL A 200 -22.37 -28.53 -8.96
N ASP A 201 -21.50 -27.84 -9.69
CA ASP A 201 -20.43 -27.04 -9.11
C ASP A 201 -20.98 -25.91 -8.21
N LEU A 202 -20.25 -25.56 -7.15
CA LEU A 202 -20.60 -24.49 -6.21
C LEU A 202 -20.93 -23.16 -6.91
N ASN A 203 -20.24 -22.84 -8.01
CA ASN A 203 -20.41 -21.59 -8.75
C ASN A 203 -21.78 -21.51 -9.42
N ASN A 204 -22.29 -22.64 -9.90
CA ASN A 204 -23.49 -22.72 -10.72
C ASN A 204 -24.70 -23.27 -9.95
N ALA A 205 -24.51 -23.76 -8.72
CA ALA A 205 -25.54 -24.40 -7.92
C ALA A 205 -26.78 -23.52 -7.70
N THR A 206 -26.59 -22.23 -7.42
CA THR A 206 -27.69 -21.28 -7.21
C THR A 206 -28.57 -21.12 -8.45
N GLN A 207 -27.94 -21.00 -9.62
CA GLN A 207 -28.64 -20.89 -10.90
C GLN A 207 -29.32 -22.21 -11.28
N ALA A 208 -28.64 -23.33 -11.08
CA ALA A 208 -29.18 -24.66 -11.37
C ALA A 208 -30.44 -24.95 -10.56
N TRP A 209 -30.46 -24.61 -9.27
CA TRP A 209 -31.60 -24.88 -8.39
C TRP A 209 -32.80 -23.96 -8.57
N ARG A 210 -32.63 -22.80 -9.21
CA ARG A 210 -33.72 -21.84 -9.42
C ARG A 210 -34.91 -22.45 -10.15
N GLY A 211 -34.67 -23.39 -11.06
CA GLY A 211 -35.72 -24.12 -11.79
C GLY A 211 -36.48 -25.16 -10.97
N TYR A 212 -36.03 -25.45 -9.74
CA TYR A 212 -36.62 -26.46 -8.85
C TYR A 212 -37.45 -25.83 -7.72
N VAL A 213 -37.52 -24.50 -7.67
CA VAL A 213 -38.25 -23.74 -6.64
C VAL A 213 -39.74 -23.70 -6.96
N CYS A 214 -40.56 -24.09 -5.99
CA CYS A 214 -42.02 -23.97 -6.08
C CYS A 214 -42.51 -22.64 -5.49
N GLN A 215 -43.69 -22.19 -5.90
CA GLN A 215 -44.43 -21.16 -5.20
C GLN A 215 -45.19 -21.79 -4.03
N THR A 216 -45.17 -21.15 -2.86
CA THR A 216 -45.79 -21.70 -1.63
C THR A 216 -47.10 -20.99 -1.28
N SER A 217 -48.06 -21.76 -0.77
CA SER A 217 -49.27 -21.26 -0.09
C SER A 217 -48.92 -20.62 1.28
N GLY A 218 -49.85 -19.90 1.90
CA GLY A 218 -49.69 -19.32 3.25
C GLY A 218 -49.30 -20.34 4.34
N ASN A 219 -49.55 -21.63 4.10
CA ASN A 219 -49.15 -22.73 5.00
C ASN A 219 -47.79 -23.38 4.64
N GLY A 220 -47.00 -22.78 3.73
CA GLY A 220 -45.66 -23.27 3.36
C GLY A 220 -45.62 -24.46 2.39
N ILE A 221 -46.77 -24.87 1.85
CA ILE A 221 -46.90 -26.01 0.93
C ILE A 221 -46.70 -25.52 -0.52
N CYS A 222 -45.92 -26.25 -1.31
CA CYS A 222 -45.76 -26.01 -2.75
C CYS A 222 -47.09 -26.11 -3.51
N VAL A 223 -47.43 -25.07 -4.28
CA VAL A 223 -48.62 -24.99 -5.15
C VAL A 223 -48.26 -25.28 -6.61
N THR A 224 -47.06 -24.85 -7.04
CA THR A 224 -46.54 -25.11 -8.39
C THR A 224 -45.61 -26.32 -8.40
N ARG A 225 -45.29 -26.80 -9.61
CA ARG A 225 -44.25 -27.82 -9.78
C ARG A 225 -42.90 -27.33 -9.22
N GLY A 226 -42.29 -28.10 -8.33
CA GLY A 226 -40.99 -27.86 -7.70
C GLY A 226 -40.76 -28.77 -6.50
N ARG A 227 -39.51 -28.85 -6.06
CA ARG A 227 -39.07 -29.64 -4.88
C ARG A 227 -38.39 -28.80 -3.80
N LEU A 228 -38.14 -27.51 -4.05
CA LEU A 228 -37.59 -26.58 -3.07
C LEU A 228 -38.62 -25.49 -2.73
N THR A 229 -38.85 -25.26 -1.44
CA THR A 229 -39.60 -24.06 -1.01
C THR A 229 -38.69 -22.83 -1.09
N PRO A 230 -39.24 -21.61 -1.21
CA PRO A 230 -38.44 -20.38 -1.23
C PRO A 230 -37.53 -20.23 0.00
N ALA A 231 -38.01 -20.67 1.18
CA ALA A 231 -37.22 -20.66 2.41
C ALA A 231 -36.04 -21.65 2.36
N MET A 232 -36.24 -22.87 1.84
CA MET A 232 -35.16 -23.85 1.65
C MET A 232 -34.14 -23.34 0.64
N TYR A 233 -34.60 -22.82 -0.50
CA TYR A 233 -33.74 -22.27 -1.55
C TYR A 233 -32.87 -21.12 -1.01
N GLY A 234 -33.44 -20.20 -0.23
CA GLY A 234 -32.68 -19.09 0.37
C GLY A 234 -31.56 -19.58 1.31
N GLN A 235 -31.85 -20.57 2.17
CA GLN A 235 -30.86 -21.13 3.09
C GLN A 235 -29.76 -21.92 2.37
N MET A 236 -30.14 -22.73 1.39
CA MET A 236 -29.18 -23.48 0.57
C MET A 236 -28.30 -22.55 -0.27
N THR A 237 -28.86 -21.46 -0.81
CA THR A 237 -28.11 -20.42 -1.53
C THR A 237 -27.09 -19.74 -0.62
N ALA A 238 -27.47 -19.41 0.62
CA ALA A 238 -26.55 -18.84 1.60
C ALA A 238 -25.41 -19.82 1.92
N GLY A 239 -25.72 -21.11 2.14
CA GLY A 239 -24.73 -22.16 2.37
C GLY A 239 -23.76 -22.35 1.21
N VAL A 240 -24.26 -22.34 -0.04
CA VAL A 240 -23.45 -22.41 -1.26
C VAL A 240 -22.53 -21.19 -1.37
N ASN A 241 -23.03 -19.98 -1.16
CA ASN A 241 -22.21 -18.77 -1.26
C ASN A 241 -21.08 -18.74 -0.23
N VAL A 242 -21.33 -19.18 1.00
CA VAL A 242 -20.29 -19.32 2.04
C VAL A 242 -19.28 -20.39 1.65
N SER A 243 -19.74 -21.57 1.22
CA SER A 243 -18.89 -22.67 0.77
C SER A 243 -18.01 -22.26 -0.41
N TYR A 244 -18.58 -21.55 -1.38
CA TYR A 244 -17.87 -20.99 -2.53
C TYR A 244 -16.82 -19.97 -2.10
N GLY A 245 -17.17 -19.06 -1.18
CA GLY A 245 -16.24 -18.06 -0.66
C GLY A 245 -15.05 -18.69 0.04
N LEU A 246 -15.29 -19.66 0.94
CA LEU A 246 -14.24 -20.40 1.65
C LEU A 246 -13.36 -21.22 0.69
N TYR A 247 -13.95 -21.89 -0.30
CA TYR A 247 -13.22 -22.64 -1.30
C TYR A 247 -12.35 -21.75 -2.20
N ARG A 248 -12.92 -20.67 -2.75
CA ARG A 248 -12.26 -19.82 -3.73
C ARG A 248 -11.23 -18.89 -3.10
N TYR A 249 -11.55 -18.30 -1.96
CA TYR A 249 -10.71 -17.29 -1.30
C TYR A 249 -9.90 -17.85 -0.13
N GLY A 250 -10.19 -19.06 0.37
CA GLY A 250 -9.46 -19.68 1.48
C GLY A 250 -7.94 -19.67 1.32
N PRO A 251 -7.37 -20.16 0.20
CA PRO A 251 -5.92 -20.14 -0.01
C PRO A 251 -5.33 -18.73 -0.02
N PHE A 252 -6.03 -17.76 -0.58
CA PHE A 252 -5.59 -16.36 -0.60
C PHE A 252 -5.61 -15.74 0.80
N LEU A 253 -6.67 -15.97 1.57
CA LEU A 253 -6.79 -15.49 2.95
C LEU A 253 -5.71 -16.07 3.86
N VAL A 254 -5.35 -17.34 3.67
CA VAL A 254 -4.27 -18.01 4.41
C VAL A 254 -2.89 -17.46 4.02
N ASN A 255 -2.67 -17.16 2.73
CA ASN A 255 -1.44 -16.50 2.29
C ASN A 255 -1.31 -15.07 2.84
N LEU A 256 -2.42 -14.37 3.07
CA LEU A 256 -2.43 -13.09 3.77
C LEU A 256 -2.10 -13.27 5.26
N GLU A 257 -2.50 -14.39 5.87
CA GLU A 257 -2.22 -14.73 7.27
C GLU A 257 -0.74 -15.02 7.54
N ASP A 258 -0.05 -15.82 6.72
CA ASP A 258 1.40 -16.11 6.90
C ASP A 258 2.31 -14.93 6.46
N CYS A 259 1.72 -13.87 5.89
CA CYS A 259 2.46 -12.69 5.43
C CYS A 259 3.63 -12.99 4.49
N SER A 260 3.63 -14.16 3.83
CA SER A 260 4.65 -14.57 2.88
C SER A 260 4.80 -13.54 1.76
N PHE A 261 3.67 -12.98 1.30
CA PHE A 261 3.61 -11.86 0.35
C PHE A 261 4.38 -10.63 0.84
N VAL A 262 4.22 -10.25 2.11
CA VAL A 262 4.90 -9.10 2.72
C VAL A 262 6.39 -9.38 2.88
N ARG A 263 6.76 -10.57 3.36
CA ARG A 263 8.18 -10.98 3.50
C ARG A 263 8.90 -10.94 2.17
N GLN A 264 8.28 -11.47 1.11
CA GLN A 264 8.82 -11.43 -0.24
C GLN A 264 9.04 -9.98 -0.70
N THR A 265 8.02 -9.13 -0.53
CA THR A 265 8.08 -7.72 -0.94
C THR A 265 9.18 -6.95 -0.21
N PHE A 266 9.32 -7.14 1.11
CA PHE A 266 10.37 -6.47 1.89
C PHE A 266 11.76 -7.01 1.58
N SER A 267 11.89 -8.31 1.34
CA SER A 267 13.14 -8.91 0.86
C SER A 267 13.56 -8.29 -0.49
N ASP A 268 12.63 -8.18 -1.43
CA ASP A 268 12.90 -7.60 -2.75
C ASP A 268 13.26 -6.11 -2.63
N ILE A 269 12.58 -5.37 -1.75
CA ILE A 269 12.89 -3.96 -1.49
C ILE A 269 14.29 -3.80 -0.89
N HIS A 270 14.61 -4.63 0.10
CA HIS A 270 15.91 -4.61 0.75
C HIS A 270 17.04 -4.97 -0.22
N ALA A 271 16.86 -5.99 -1.06
CA ALA A 271 17.90 -6.43 -1.99
C ALA A 271 18.07 -5.44 -3.16
N THR A 272 16.97 -4.92 -3.71
CA THR A 272 16.99 -4.16 -4.96
C THR A 272 17.14 -2.65 -4.76
N TYR A 273 16.37 -2.07 -3.84
CA TYR A 273 16.25 -0.61 -3.73
C TYR A 273 17.12 -0.03 -2.62
N CYS A 274 17.22 -0.67 -1.46
CA CYS A 274 17.97 -0.15 -0.31
C CYS A 274 19.45 0.20 -0.59
N PRO A 275 20.25 -0.61 -1.32
CA PRO A 275 21.63 -0.26 -1.64
C PRO A 275 21.70 1.01 -2.50
N GLY A 276 20.80 1.12 -3.49
CA GLY A 276 20.69 2.28 -4.37
C GLY A 276 20.30 3.54 -3.60
N LEU A 277 19.21 3.51 -2.83
CA LEU A 277 18.77 4.66 -2.05
C LEU A 277 19.85 5.13 -1.07
N ARG A 278 20.51 4.20 -0.36
CA ARG A 278 21.59 4.54 0.58
C ARG A 278 22.79 5.15 -0.14
N ARG A 279 23.14 4.64 -1.32
CA ARG A 279 24.25 5.17 -2.12
C ARG A 279 23.93 6.57 -2.65
N TYR A 280 22.80 6.75 -3.32
CA TYR A 280 22.45 8.02 -3.95
C TYR A 280 22.12 9.12 -2.94
N SER A 281 21.42 8.81 -1.84
CA SER A 281 21.19 9.79 -0.75
C SER A 281 22.51 10.30 -0.15
N ARG A 282 23.49 9.40 0.06
CA ARG A 282 24.83 9.79 0.52
C ARG A 282 25.54 10.70 -0.49
N TRP A 283 25.42 10.42 -1.78
CA TRP A 283 26.04 11.24 -2.82
C TRP A 283 25.43 12.63 -2.89
N ILE A 284 24.11 12.73 -2.78
CA ILE A 284 23.41 14.01 -2.75
C ILE A 284 23.83 14.83 -1.53
N TYR A 285 23.88 14.21 -0.34
CA TYR A 285 24.38 14.87 0.87
C TYR A 285 25.80 15.41 0.70
N ILE A 286 26.75 14.56 0.26
CA ILE A 286 28.14 14.97 0.05
C ILE A 286 28.21 16.10 -0.99
N GLY A 287 27.47 15.97 -2.10
CA GLY A 287 27.41 16.98 -3.16
C GLY A 287 26.89 18.33 -2.66
N LEU A 288 25.83 18.33 -1.86
CA LEU A 288 25.27 19.55 -1.26
C LEU A 288 26.26 20.22 -0.30
N VAL A 289 26.97 19.45 0.53
CA VAL A 289 28.02 20.01 1.42
C VAL A 289 29.16 20.61 0.61
N MET A 290 29.65 19.90 -0.43
CA MET A 290 30.73 20.41 -1.27
C MET A 290 30.33 21.69 -2.01
N VAL A 291 29.11 21.73 -2.56
CA VAL A 291 28.58 22.92 -3.24
C VAL A 291 28.42 24.09 -2.26
N ALA A 292 27.81 23.86 -1.09
CA ALA A 292 27.59 24.91 -0.10
C ALA A 292 28.91 25.55 0.37
N THR A 293 29.91 24.71 0.65
CA THR A 293 31.24 25.18 1.07
C THR A 293 31.97 25.92 -0.06
N ALA A 294 31.93 25.43 -1.29
CA ALA A 294 32.53 26.08 -2.45
C ALA A 294 31.92 27.46 -2.72
N VAL A 295 30.58 27.56 -2.70
CA VAL A 295 29.88 28.84 -2.88
C VAL A 295 30.22 29.81 -1.77
N MET A 296 30.19 29.36 -0.50
CA MET A 296 30.55 30.21 0.64
C MET A 296 31.97 30.78 0.48
N LEU A 297 32.96 29.95 0.18
CA LEU A 297 34.34 30.39 -0.06
C LEU A 297 34.43 31.36 -1.24
N SER A 298 33.73 31.07 -2.34
CA SER A 298 33.72 31.93 -3.51
C SER A 298 33.19 33.33 -3.20
N LEU A 299 32.12 33.43 -2.40
CA LEU A 299 31.51 34.68 -1.97
C LEU A 299 32.44 35.45 -1.03
N VAL A 300 33.11 34.77 -0.10
CA VAL A 300 34.09 35.39 0.80
C VAL A 300 35.27 35.97 0.01
N PHE A 301 35.85 35.20 -0.93
CA PHE A 301 36.90 35.70 -1.80
C PHE A 301 36.44 36.88 -2.65
N TRP A 302 35.21 36.84 -3.16
CA TRP A 302 34.61 37.94 -3.90
C TRP A 302 34.46 39.23 -3.08
N VAL A 303 34.03 39.12 -1.82
CA VAL A 303 33.92 40.27 -0.91
C VAL A 303 35.30 40.87 -0.61
N ILE A 304 36.31 40.03 -0.37
CA ILE A 304 37.69 40.47 -0.12
C ILE A 304 38.26 41.18 -1.35
N TYR A 305 38.15 40.56 -2.54
CA TYR A 305 38.62 41.14 -3.79
C TYR A 305 37.92 42.47 -4.13
N GLY A 306 36.60 42.52 -3.95
CA GLY A 306 35.83 43.75 -4.12
C GLY A 306 36.28 44.87 -3.19
N ARG A 307 36.58 44.55 -1.92
CA ARG A 307 37.11 45.50 -0.94
C ARG A 307 38.51 46.00 -1.32
N GLU A 308 39.41 45.12 -1.72
CA GLU A 308 40.77 45.50 -2.10
C GLU A 308 40.80 46.37 -3.37
N ARG A 309 40.02 46.01 -4.40
CA ARG A 309 39.86 46.83 -5.62
C ARG A 309 39.35 48.23 -5.27
N ARG A 310 38.41 48.34 -4.32
CA ARG A 310 37.88 49.62 -3.84
C ARG A 310 38.95 50.46 -3.13
N HIS A 311 39.77 49.86 -2.26
CA HIS A 311 40.91 50.52 -1.64
C HIS A 311 41.90 51.07 -2.69
N ARG A 312 42.27 50.26 -3.70
CA ARG A 312 43.19 50.70 -4.77
C ARG A 312 42.67 51.91 -5.56
N VAL A 313 41.37 51.96 -5.86
CA VAL A 313 40.75 53.10 -6.57
C VAL A 313 40.74 54.36 -5.70
N TYR A 314 40.36 54.25 -4.41
CA TYR A 314 40.37 55.41 -3.51
C TYR A 314 41.78 55.95 -3.24
N THR A 315 42.81 55.10 -3.11
CA THR A 315 44.21 55.56 -2.98
C THR A 315 44.70 56.27 -4.24
N LYS A 316 44.33 55.80 -5.45
CA LYS A 316 44.71 56.48 -6.70
C LYS A 316 44.08 57.88 -6.84
N GLN A 317 42.85 58.08 -6.35
CA GLN A 317 42.18 59.39 -6.37
C GLN A 317 42.73 60.39 -5.33
N ARG A 318 43.41 59.92 -4.27
CA ARG A 318 43.95 60.75 -3.18
C ARG A 318 45.41 61.19 -3.36
N THR A 319 46.06 60.85 -4.47
CA THR A 319 47.34 61.47 -4.88
C THR A 319 47.05 62.57 -5.90
N PRO A 320 46.90 63.85 -5.51
CA PRO A 320 46.88 64.94 -6.48
C PRO A 320 48.30 65.12 -7.00
N GLY A 321 48.44 65.21 -8.33
CA GLY A 321 49.66 65.73 -8.92
C GLY A 321 49.90 67.15 -8.40
N GLY A 322 51.05 67.37 -7.79
CA GLY A 322 51.45 68.68 -7.31
C GLY A 322 52.93 68.68 -6.97
N PHE A 323 53.77 68.91 -7.98
CA PHE A 323 55.05 69.63 -7.87
C PHE A 323 55.57 69.95 -9.29
N ALA A 324 55.01 71.00 -9.88
CA ALA A 324 55.73 71.84 -10.83
C ALA A 324 55.71 73.25 -10.21
N GLY A 325 56.70 73.51 -9.36
CA GLY A 325 56.96 74.84 -8.81
C GLY A 325 57.94 75.55 -9.74
N ASP A 326 57.51 76.68 -10.28
CA ASP A 326 58.33 77.69 -10.94
C ASP A 326 59.53 78.09 -10.07
N LYS A 327 60.69 78.26 -10.72
CA LYS A 327 61.85 78.97 -10.16
C LYS A 327 61.75 80.46 -10.50
N PRO A 328 61.98 81.37 -9.54
CA PRO A 328 62.19 82.78 -9.84
C PRO A 328 63.67 83.08 -10.12
N SER A 329 63.87 84.05 -11.03
CA SER A 329 65.09 84.79 -11.38
C SER A 329 66.17 84.05 -12.17
#